data_AF-A0A1M6Y1G9-F1
#
_entry.id   AF-A0A1M6Y1G9-F1
#
_cell.length_a   1.000
_cell.length_b   1.000
_cell.length_c   1.000
_cell.angle_alpha   90.00
_cell.angle_beta   90.00
_cell.angle_gamma   90.00
#
_symmetry.space_group_name_H-M   'P 1'
#
loop_
_entity.id
_entity.type
_entity.pdbx_description
1 polymer ?
#
loop_
_entity_poly.entity_id
_entity_poly.type
_entity_poly.pdbx_seq_one_letter_code
_entity_poly.pdbx_strand_id
1 'polypeptide(L)'
;MKKNLKTLAALACCIITTTVFTACNDVDDNPVSPIADGIIINGKNFPDPGFRSFLLGQDYGEDCVLTEAEIKNITQIDVSYSFIESLKGIEYFTALKRLDCEDCELTELDLSKNTALTFLDCCDNNLTSLNVSNNALLDSLDCCYNNLTELNVSKNTALRGLLCYENELTSLDLTKNTALEELDFEFNNITSIDLSNNVALKILYCAGNGITSLDVSKCTALEMLQCGPNKISGQNMDDLIGGLPQNTTSTLYKFNVIDTSYTKFTEENVCTKSQVAALKAKGWNPMQWDDDEYKWVDYPGSDD
;
A
#
# COMPACT_ATOMS: atom_id res chain seq x y z
N MET A 1 -5.84 -2.12 -23.55
CA MET A 1 -5.06 -3.37 -23.52
C MET A 1 -5.14 -4.15 -22.21
N LYS A 2 -5.47 -3.52 -21.06
CA LYS A 2 -5.61 -4.19 -19.74
C LYS A 2 -6.66 -5.32 -19.68
N LYS A 3 -7.72 -5.30 -20.50
CA LYS A 3 -8.82 -6.30 -20.46
C LYS A 3 -8.45 -7.71 -20.96
N ASN A 4 -7.38 -7.85 -21.75
CA ASN A 4 -6.97 -9.14 -22.33
C ASN A 4 -5.83 -9.83 -21.55
N LEU A 5 -5.18 -9.15 -20.59
CA LEU A 5 -4.25 -9.79 -19.65
C LEU A 5 -4.99 -10.44 -18.47
N LYS A 6 -6.17 -9.92 -18.09
CA LYS A 6 -7.03 -10.43 -17.01
C LYS A 6 -7.40 -11.92 -17.16
N THR A 7 -7.39 -12.46 -18.37
CA THR A 7 -7.75 -13.86 -18.64
C THR A 7 -6.57 -14.83 -18.57
N LEU A 8 -5.32 -14.35 -18.63
CA LEU A 8 -4.13 -15.22 -18.68
C LEU A 8 -3.52 -15.51 -17.30
N ALA A 9 -3.64 -14.60 -16.33
CA ALA A 9 -3.15 -14.82 -14.97
C ALA A 9 -4.04 -15.79 -14.15
N ALA A 10 -5.36 -15.70 -14.32
CA ALA A 10 -6.32 -16.59 -13.65
C ALA A 10 -6.19 -18.08 -14.03
N LEU A 11 -5.51 -18.41 -15.13
CA LEU A 11 -5.30 -19.79 -15.58
C LEU A 11 -3.99 -20.43 -15.05
N ALA A 12 -3.09 -19.67 -14.42
CA ALA A 12 -1.76 -20.18 -14.08
C ALA A 12 -1.68 -20.87 -12.69
N CYS A 13 -2.66 -20.68 -11.80
CA CYS A 13 -2.53 -21.15 -10.40
C CYS A 13 -3.40 -22.36 -10.01
N CYS A 14 -4.29 -22.88 -10.86
CA CYS A 14 -5.17 -23.98 -10.47
C CYS A 14 -5.48 -24.94 -11.63
N ILE A 15 -4.62 -25.95 -11.81
CA ILE A 15 -5.07 -27.19 -12.45
C ILE A 15 -5.63 -28.08 -11.34
N ILE A 16 -6.75 -27.68 -10.74
CA ILE A 16 -7.53 -28.59 -9.90
C ILE A 16 -8.32 -29.48 -10.85
N THR A 17 -8.20 -30.79 -10.69
CA THR A 17 -9.04 -31.73 -11.44
C THR A 17 -10.50 -31.45 -11.09
N THR A 18 -11.37 -31.33 -12.09
CA THR A 18 -12.81 -31.00 -11.93
C THR A 18 -13.53 -31.88 -10.89
N THR A 19 -13.00 -33.07 -10.62
CA THR A 19 -13.48 -34.02 -9.61
C THR A 19 -13.34 -33.56 -8.15
N VAL A 20 -12.25 -32.89 -7.76
CA VAL A 20 -12.04 -32.46 -6.35
C VAL A 20 -12.92 -31.26 -6.01
N PHE A 21 -13.01 -30.29 -6.94
CA PHE A 21 -13.84 -29.10 -6.75
C PHE A 21 -15.33 -29.41 -6.64
N THR A 22 -15.81 -30.46 -7.31
CA THR A 22 -17.22 -30.88 -7.23
C THR A 22 -17.49 -31.58 -5.89
N ALA A 23 -16.55 -32.41 -5.41
CA ALA A 23 -16.67 -33.12 -4.14
C ALA A 23 -16.72 -32.18 -2.91
N CYS A 24 -15.94 -31.10 -2.88
CA CYS A 24 -15.98 -30.15 -1.76
C CYS A 24 -17.21 -29.21 -1.79
N ASN A 25 -17.79 -28.94 -2.97
CA ASN A 25 -19.01 -28.13 -3.10
C ASN A 25 -20.31 -28.92 -2.83
N ASP A 26 -20.29 -30.26 -2.97
CA ASP A 26 -21.41 -31.15 -2.65
C ASP A 26 -21.52 -31.50 -1.14
N VAL A 27 -20.65 -30.95 -0.29
CA VAL A 27 -20.70 -31.14 1.17
C VAL A 27 -21.76 -30.22 1.79
N ASP A 28 -23.01 -30.33 1.32
CA ASP A 28 -24.19 -29.79 1.97
C ASP A 28 -24.79 -30.88 2.91
N ASP A 29 -24.81 -30.55 4.20
CA ASP A 29 -25.65 -31.08 5.30
C ASP A 29 -25.74 -32.59 5.62
N ASN A 30 -25.10 -33.50 4.88
CA ASN A 30 -25.05 -34.92 5.29
C ASN A 30 -23.80 -35.20 6.13
N PRO A 31 -23.93 -35.84 7.32
CA PRO A 31 -22.79 -36.19 8.15
C PRO A 31 -22.04 -37.34 7.47
N VAL A 32 -21.13 -37.01 6.57
CA VAL A 32 -20.01 -37.89 6.28
C VAL A 32 -19.29 -38.06 7.62
N SER A 33 -19.10 -39.31 8.02
CA SER A 33 -18.37 -39.80 9.21
C SER A 33 -17.47 -38.76 9.88
N PRO A 34 -17.49 -38.59 11.22
CA PRO A 34 -16.99 -37.40 11.90
C PRO A 34 -15.60 -37.03 11.42
N ILE A 35 -15.51 -35.95 10.64
CA ILE A 35 -14.24 -35.33 10.29
C ILE A 35 -13.78 -34.62 11.55
N ALA A 36 -12.94 -35.31 12.32
CA ALA A 36 -12.37 -34.80 13.56
C ALA A 36 -11.36 -33.68 13.27
N ASP A 37 -11.49 -32.58 14.01
CA ASP A 37 -10.44 -31.57 14.27
C ASP A 37 -9.97 -30.63 13.13
N GLY A 38 -10.85 -30.22 12.20
CA GLY A 38 -10.50 -29.25 11.14
C GLY A 38 -11.64 -28.34 10.64
N ILE A 39 -11.28 -27.34 9.85
CA ILE A 39 -12.21 -26.42 9.16
C ILE A 39 -12.46 -26.92 7.74
N ILE A 40 -13.71 -27.24 7.42
CA ILE A 40 -14.10 -27.70 6.08
C ILE A 40 -14.02 -26.54 5.08
N ILE A 41 -13.38 -26.76 3.93
CA ILE A 41 -13.29 -25.81 2.80
C ILE A 41 -14.59 -25.89 1.98
N ASN A 42 -15.62 -25.17 2.41
CA ASN A 42 -16.92 -25.11 1.74
C ASN A 42 -17.50 -23.69 1.74
N GLY A 43 -18.62 -23.49 1.04
CA GLY A 43 -19.26 -22.18 0.91
C GLY A 43 -19.77 -21.56 2.23
N LYS A 44 -19.82 -22.33 3.32
CA LYS A 44 -20.18 -21.82 4.64
C LYS A 44 -19.00 -21.14 5.34
N ASN A 45 -17.83 -21.77 5.31
CA ASN A 45 -16.63 -21.26 5.98
C ASN A 45 -15.82 -20.31 5.10
N PHE A 46 -15.84 -20.55 3.78
CA PHE A 46 -15.15 -19.78 2.75
C PHE A 46 -16.13 -19.50 1.61
N PRO A 47 -17.00 -18.49 1.72
CA PRO A 47 -18.08 -18.25 0.75
C PRO A 47 -17.62 -17.96 -0.68
N ASP A 48 -16.44 -17.36 -0.84
CA ASP A 48 -15.88 -17.03 -2.15
C ASP A 48 -15.32 -18.29 -2.86
N PRO A 49 -15.80 -18.63 -4.07
CA PRO A 49 -15.33 -19.81 -4.79
C PRO A 49 -13.89 -19.69 -5.29
N GLY A 50 -13.41 -18.47 -5.58
CA GLY A 50 -12.02 -18.20 -5.93
C GLY A 50 -11.10 -18.48 -4.74
N PHE A 51 -11.48 -18.00 -3.55
CA PHE A 51 -10.70 -18.25 -2.34
C PHE A 51 -10.70 -19.75 -1.96
N ARG A 52 -11.83 -20.44 -2.10
CA ARG A 52 -11.86 -21.91 -1.95
C ARG A 52 -10.96 -22.60 -2.95
N SER A 53 -11.00 -22.20 -4.22
CA SER A 53 -10.15 -22.79 -5.25
C SER A 53 -8.68 -22.61 -4.92
N PHE A 54 -8.29 -21.43 -4.46
CA PHE A 54 -6.94 -21.17 -3.98
C PHE A 54 -6.54 -22.16 -2.88
N LEU A 55 -7.36 -22.31 -1.83
CA LEU A 55 -7.08 -23.19 -0.69
C LEU A 55 -7.01 -24.68 -1.09
N LEU A 56 -7.92 -25.13 -1.96
CA LEU A 56 -7.94 -26.51 -2.47
C LEU A 56 -6.77 -26.82 -3.41
N GLY A 57 -6.18 -25.81 -4.04
CA GLY A 57 -5.01 -25.93 -4.89
C GLY A 57 -3.70 -26.08 -4.12
N GLN A 58 -3.74 -26.04 -2.79
CA GLN A 58 -2.58 -26.20 -1.93
C GLN A 58 -2.51 -27.64 -1.39
N ASP A 59 -1.30 -28.14 -1.16
CA ASP A 59 -1.05 -29.51 -0.67
C ASP A 59 -1.82 -29.87 0.62
N TYR A 60 -2.20 -28.87 1.42
CA TYR A 60 -2.90 -29.02 2.70
C TYR A 60 -4.44 -28.90 2.61
N GLY A 61 -5.00 -28.66 1.43
CA GLY A 61 -6.44 -28.49 1.22
C GLY A 61 -7.07 -29.58 0.34
N GLU A 62 -6.29 -30.53 -0.17
CA GLU A 62 -6.75 -31.52 -1.15
C GLU A 62 -7.86 -32.45 -0.64
N ASP A 63 -7.95 -32.65 0.67
CA ASP A 63 -8.98 -33.46 1.33
C ASP A 63 -10.23 -32.65 1.75
N CYS A 64 -10.31 -31.39 1.30
CA CYS A 64 -11.33 -30.40 1.66
C CYS A 64 -11.34 -29.98 3.14
N VAL A 65 -10.33 -30.32 3.96
CA VAL A 65 -10.34 -30.05 5.41
C VAL A 65 -9.01 -29.45 5.85
N LEU A 66 -9.05 -28.25 6.41
CA LEU A 66 -7.88 -27.62 7.01
C LEU A 66 -7.77 -28.04 8.49
N THR A 67 -6.81 -28.90 8.82
CA THR A 67 -6.51 -29.27 10.20
C THR A 67 -5.87 -28.10 10.97
N GLU A 68 -5.92 -28.14 12.31
CA GLU A 68 -5.24 -27.13 13.13
C GLU A 68 -3.73 -27.02 12.83
N ALA A 69 -3.08 -28.15 12.53
CA ALA A 69 -1.65 -28.18 12.22
C ALA A 69 -1.36 -27.48 10.88
N GLU A 70 -2.19 -27.69 9.86
CA GLU A 70 -2.07 -27.03 8.57
C GLU A 70 -2.30 -25.53 8.68
N ILE A 71 -3.40 -25.12 9.35
CA ILE A 71 -3.72 -23.72 9.60
C ILE A 71 -2.56 -22.99 10.29
N LYS A 72 -1.91 -23.61 11.28
CA LYS A 72 -0.75 -23.03 11.97
C LYS A 72 0.49 -22.88 11.08
N ASN A 73 0.64 -23.73 10.07
CA ASN A 73 1.78 -23.69 9.16
C ASN A 73 1.58 -22.69 8.01
N ILE A 74 0.34 -22.28 7.74
CA ILE A 74 0.02 -21.25 6.74
C ILE A 74 0.34 -19.87 7.33
N THR A 75 1.55 -19.41 7.06
CA THR A 75 2.02 -18.08 7.50
C THR A 75 1.99 -17.04 6.38
N GLN A 76 1.68 -17.45 5.15
CA GLN A 76 1.58 -16.58 3.99
C GLN A 76 0.42 -17.03 3.10
N ILE A 77 -0.35 -16.08 2.61
CA ILE A 77 -1.39 -16.26 1.60
C ILE A 77 -1.17 -15.18 0.55
N ASP A 78 -1.10 -15.59 -0.71
CA ASP A 78 -1.04 -14.71 -1.87
C ASP A 78 -2.15 -15.12 -2.82
N VAL A 79 -3.12 -14.22 -2.97
CA VAL A 79 -4.28 -14.37 -3.85
C VAL A 79 -4.38 -13.19 -4.82
N SER A 80 -3.27 -12.48 -5.04
CA SER A 80 -3.26 -11.29 -5.89
C SER A 80 -3.68 -11.58 -7.33
N TYR A 81 -4.23 -10.58 -8.01
CA TYR A 81 -4.69 -10.65 -9.40
C TYR A 81 -5.77 -11.72 -9.64
N SER A 82 -6.66 -11.90 -8.67
CA SER A 82 -7.75 -12.88 -8.70
C SER A 82 -9.12 -12.23 -8.62
N PHE A 83 -10.15 -12.90 -9.12
CA PHE A 83 -11.54 -12.40 -9.05
C PHE A 83 -12.19 -12.73 -7.70
N ILE A 84 -11.44 -12.64 -6.60
CA ILE A 84 -11.95 -12.88 -5.25
C ILE A 84 -12.66 -11.63 -4.76
N GLU A 85 -13.94 -11.76 -4.42
CA GLU A 85 -14.78 -10.69 -3.89
C GLU A 85 -14.80 -10.69 -2.35
N SER A 86 -14.45 -11.82 -1.71
CA SER A 86 -14.42 -11.94 -0.26
C SER A 86 -13.34 -12.90 0.26
N LEU A 87 -12.56 -12.44 1.24
CA LEU A 87 -11.65 -13.28 2.02
C LEU A 87 -12.29 -13.84 3.30
N LYS A 88 -13.62 -13.90 3.38
CA LYS A 88 -14.29 -14.53 4.53
C LYS A 88 -13.77 -15.97 4.73
N GLY A 89 -13.35 -16.29 5.95
CA GLY A 89 -12.60 -17.49 6.30
C GLY A 89 -11.11 -17.21 6.59
N ILE A 90 -10.58 -16.05 6.20
CA ILE A 90 -9.21 -15.64 6.50
C ILE A 90 -8.93 -15.59 8.01
N GLU A 91 -9.97 -15.39 8.83
CA GLU A 91 -9.89 -15.33 10.28
C GLU A 91 -9.38 -16.64 10.94
N TYR A 92 -9.43 -17.77 10.23
CA TYR A 92 -8.89 -19.04 10.72
C TYR A 92 -7.36 -19.05 10.74
N PHE A 93 -6.69 -18.32 9.84
CA PHE A 93 -5.23 -18.30 9.70
C PHE A 93 -4.57 -17.32 10.68
N THR A 94 -4.69 -17.63 11.98
CA THR A 94 -4.17 -16.76 13.06
C THR A 94 -2.63 -16.64 13.09
N ALA A 95 -1.92 -17.57 12.44
CA ALA A 95 -0.47 -17.54 12.28
C ALA A 95 0.00 -16.77 11.03
N LEU A 96 -0.94 -16.21 10.24
CA LEU A 96 -0.65 -15.47 9.01
C LEU A 96 0.20 -14.23 9.29
N LYS A 97 1.34 -14.14 8.62
CA LYS A 97 2.31 -13.03 8.73
C LYS A 97 2.32 -12.15 7.48
N ARG A 98 2.03 -12.72 6.32
CA ARG A 98 1.96 -12.03 5.04
C ARG A 98 0.64 -12.34 4.35
N LEU A 99 -0.08 -11.29 3.97
CA LEU A 99 -1.24 -11.39 3.11
C LEU A 99 -1.02 -10.48 1.90
N ASP A 100 -1.07 -11.08 0.71
CA ASP A 100 -1.13 -10.39 -0.57
C ASP A 100 -2.51 -10.66 -1.18
N CYS A 101 -3.29 -9.59 -1.38
CA CYS A 101 -4.59 -9.63 -2.04
C CYS A 101 -4.77 -8.41 -2.96
N GLU A 102 -3.71 -8.05 -3.68
CA GLU A 102 -3.69 -6.98 -4.69
C GLU A 102 -4.60 -7.33 -5.89
N ASP A 103 -5.23 -6.35 -6.54
CA ASP A 103 -6.10 -6.53 -7.74
C ASP A 103 -7.07 -7.70 -7.55
N CYS A 104 -7.77 -7.63 -6.41
CA CYS A 104 -8.95 -8.43 -6.12
C CYS A 104 -10.21 -7.55 -6.30
N GLU A 105 -11.38 -8.10 -6.02
CA GLU A 105 -12.65 -7.35 -6.07
C GLU A 105 -13.18 -7.07 -4.66
N LEU A 106 -12.29 -6.99 -3.65
CA LEU A 106 -12.68 -6.86 -2.24
C LEU A 106 -13.35 -5.52 -1.98
N THR A 107 -14.51 -5.58 -1.32
CA THR A 107 -15.22 -4.40 -0.78
C THR A 107 -15.09 -4.27 0.73
N GLU A 108 -14.70 -5.37 1.40
CA GLU A 108 -14.41 -5.45 2.83
C GLU A 108 -13.23 -6.38 3.10
N LEU A 109 -12.52 -6.13 4.20
CA LEU A 109 -11.38 -6.93 4.63
C LEU A 109 -11.29 -6.95 6.17
N ASP A 110 -11.72 -8.06 6.79
CA ASP A 110 -11.64 -8.25 8.24
C ASP A 110 -10.39 -9.08 8.59
N LEU A 111 -9.38 -8.40 9.16
CA LEU A 111 -8.13 -8.99 9.62
C LEU A 111 -8.01 -8.99 11.15
N SER A 112 -9.13 -8.86 11.86
CA SER A 112 -9.14 -8.73 13.33
C SER A 112 -8.56 -9.94 14.07
N LYS A 113 -8.52 -11.12 13.43
CA LYS A 113 -7.93 -12.35 13.98
C LYS A 113 -6.50 -12.61 13.52
N ASN A 114 -6.05 -11.99 12.44
CA ASN A 114 -4.72 -12.15 11.86
C ASN A 114 -3.69 -11.25 12.56
N THR A 115 -3.64 -11.34 13.89
CA THR A 115 -2.82 -10.47 14.77
C THR A 115 -1.32 -10.66 14.59
N ALA A 116 -0.89 -11.74 13.93
CA ALA A 116 0.50 -12.03 13.59
C ALA A 116 0.98 -11.34 12.29
N LEU A 117 0.10 -10.63 11.57
CA LEU A 117 0.44 -9.96 10.31
C LEU A 117 1.55 -8.93 10.51
N THR A 118 2.59 -9.07 9.68
CA THR A 118 3.70 -8.14 9.55
C THR A 118 3.70 -7.43 8.19
N PHE A 119 3.08 -8.03 7.17
CA PHE A 119 2.94 -7.47 5.84
C PHE A 119 1.50 -7.63 5.36
N LEU A 120 0.91 -6.54 4.88
CA LEU A 120 -0.37 -6.53 4.19
C LEU A 120 -0.24 -5.74 2.89
N ASP A 121 -0.57 -6.38 1.78
CA ASP A 121 -0.86 -5.71 0.51
C ASP A 121 -2.32 -6.02 0.14
N CYS A 122 -3.12 -4.95 0.12
CA CYS A 122 -4.51 -4.96 -0.35
C CYS A 122 -4.73 -3.86 -1.41
N CYS A 123 -3.70 -3.53 -2.18
CA CYS A 123 -3.79 -2.51 -3.21
C CYS A 123 -4.75 -2.92 -4.35
N ASP A 124 -5.26 -1.94 -5.10
CA ASP A 124 -6.16 -2.12 -6.25
C ASP A 124 -7.40 -2.97 -5.88
N ASN A 125 -8.15 -2.47 -4.90
CA ASN A 125 -9.42 -3.06 -4.47
C ASN A 125 -10.50 -1.98 -4.35
N ASN A 126 -11.69 -2.36 -3.89
CA ASN A 126 -12.83 -1.46 -3.73
C ASN A 126 -13.11 -1.14 -2.25
N LEU A 127 -12.07 -1.14 -1.39
CA LEU A 127 -12.24 -0.89 0.04
C LEU A 127 -12.60 0.57 0.29
N THR A 128 -13.67 0.78 1.06
CA THR A 128 -14.08 2.13 1.54
C THR A 128 -13.62 2.40 2.97
N SER A 129 -13.22 1.35 3.69
CA SER A 129 -12.62 1.42 5.02
C SER A 129 -11.63 0.27 5.21
N LEU A 130 -10.61 0.49 6.04
CA LEU A 130 -9.62 -0.52 6.40
C LEU A 130 -9.27 -0.41 7.88
N ASN A 131 -9.54 -1.47 8.65
CA ASN A 131 -9.25 -1.52 10.08
C ASN A 131 -8.06 -2.44 10.37
N VAL A 132 -6.90 -1.82 10.62
CA VAL A 132 -5.65 -2.51 10.98
C VAL A 132 -5.30 -2.41 12.47
N SER A 133 -6.26 -2.01 13.32
CA SER A 133 -5.99 -1.73 14.75
C SER A 133 -5.57 -2.95 15.58
N ASN A 134 -5.88 -4.17 15.11
CA ASN A 134 -5.48 -5.43 15.75
C ASN A 134 -4.16 -5.99 15.21
N ASN A 135 -3.62 -5.40 14.15
CA ASN A 135 -2.43 -5.88 13.44
C ASN A 135 -1.20 -5.04 13.86
N ALA A 136 -0.97 -4.97 15.18
CA ALA A 136 0.06 -4.10 15.78
C ALA A 136 1.50 -4.46 15.37
N LEU A 137 1.70 -5.64 14.79
CA LEU A 137 2.98 -6.12 14.26
C LEU A 137 3.22 -5.74 12.80
N LEU A 138 2.28 -5.05 12.13
CA LEU A 138 2.47 -4.58 10.76
C LEU A 138 3.72 -3.70 10.66
N ASP A 139 4.60 -4.13 9.77
CA ASP A 139 5.85 -3.49 9.39
C ASP A 139 5.72 -2.79 8.03
N SER A 140 4.89 -3.36 7.14
CA SER A 140 4.56 -2.80 5.84
C SER A 140 3.05 -2.89 5.59
N LEU A 141 2.46 -1.78 5.15
CA LEU A 141 1.07 -1.70 4.72
C LEU A 141 1.01 -1.04 3.35
N ASP A 142 0.54 -1.80 2.37
CA ASP A 142 0.11 -1.27 1.08
C ASP A 142 -1.41 -1.37 0.94
N CYS A 143 -2.06 -0.22 0.81
CA CYS A 143 -3.49 -0.09 0.55
C CYS A 143 -3.75 0.94 -0.56
N CYS A 144 -2.85 1.04 -1.54
CA CYS A 144 -3.03 1.93 -2.68
C CYS A 144 -4.26 1.58 -3.53
N TYR A 145 -4.68 2.52 -4.39
CA TYR A 145 -5.78 2.30 -5.34
C TYR A 145 -7.03 1.70 -4.68
N ASN A 146 -7.52 2.37 -3.64
CA ASN A 146 -8.76 2.03 -2.96
C ASN A 146 -9.64 3.29 -2.86
N ASN A 147 -10.75 3.22 -2.14
CA ASN A 147 -11.67 4.34 -1.94
C ASN A 147 -11.69 4.77 -0.46
N LEU A 148 -10.53 4.72 0.21
CA LEU A 148 -10.42 5.05 1.64
C LEU A 148 -10.56 6.55 1.84
N THR A 149 -11.49 6.95 2.71
CA THR A 149 -11.67 8.36 3.13
C THR A 149 -10.98 8.66 4.46
N GLU A 150 -10.68 7.62 5.23
CA GLU A 150 -9.92 7.67 6.48
C GLU A 150 -9.01 6.45 6.59
N LEU A 151 -7.87 6.62 7.26
CA LEU A 151 -6.94 5.55 7.59
C LEU A 151 -6.34 5.80 8.97
N ASN A 152 -6.56 4.86 9.91
CA ASN A 152 -6.03 4.95 11.26
C ASN A 152 -4.95 3.89 11.49
N VAL A 153 -3.69 4.34 11.52
CA VAL A 153 -2.50 3.51 11.76
C VAL A 153 -1.88 3.70 13.14
N SER A 154 -2.61 4.31 14.09
CA SER A 154 -2.09 4.68 15.42
C SER A 154 -1.68 3.49 16.30
N LYS A 155 -2.13 2.28 15.98
CA LYS A 155 -1.76 1.03 16.67
C LYS A 155 -0.62 0.29 16.01
N ASN A 156 -0.26 0.66 14.78
CA ASN A 156 0.76 -0.01 13.98
C ASN A 156 2.09 0.71 14.17
N THR A 157 2.55 0.78 15.43
CA THR A 157 3.76 1.53 15.81
C THR A 157 5.05 0.95 15.26
N ALA A 158 5.00 -0.28 14.73
CA ALA A 158 6.10 -0.95 14.06
C ALA A 158 6.22 -0.61 12.57
N LEU A 159 5.25 0.11 11.97
CA LEU A 159 5.26 0.41 10.52
C LEU A 159 6.55 1.13 10.10
N ARG A 160 7.19 0.58 9.08
CA ARG A 160 8.35 1.10 8.36
C ARG A 160 7.97 1.57 6.95
N GLY A 161 7.00 0.92 6.32
CA GLY A 161 6.45 1.32 5.01
C GLY A 161 4.95 1.51 5.06
N LEU A 162 4.46 2.66 4.58
CA LEU A 162 3.05 2.94 4.39
C LEU A 162 2.81 3.49 2.99
N LEU A 163 2.10 2.73 2.17
CA LEU A 163 1.67 3.11 0.83
C LEU A 163 0.15 3.19 0.81
N CYS A 164 -0.39 4.40 0.72
CA CYS A 164 -1.82 4.67 0.68
C CYS A 164 -2.21 5.66 -0.42
N TYR A 165 -1.41 5.70 -1.49
CA TYR A 165 -1.66 6.56 -2.63
C TYR A 165 -2.91 6.15 -3.43
N GLU A 166 -3.45 7.10 -4.20
CA GLU A 166 -4.71 6.93 -4.96
C GLU A 166 -5.85 6.43 -4.06
N ASN A 167 -6.15 7.24 -3.04
CA ASN A 167 -7.31 7.12 -2.16
C ASN A 167 -8.01 8.49 -2.06
N GLU A 168 -8.94 8.65 -1.13
CA GLU A 168 -9.69 9.89 -0.90
C GLU A 168 -9.37 10.53 0.46
N LEU A 169 -8.19 10.25 1.03
CA LEU A 169 -7.80 10.72 2.36
C LEU A 169 -7.71 12.25 2.40
N THR A 170 -8.28 12.85 3.43
CA THR A 170 -8.19 14.31 3.68
C THR A 170 -7.22 14.66 4.81
N SER A 171 -6.87 13.68 5.63
CA SER A 171 -5.90 13.79 6.73
C SER A 171 -5.27 12.44 7.01
N LEU A 172 -4.08 12.45 7.63
CA LEU A 172 -3.37 11.25 8.07
C LEU A 172 -2.58 11.59 9.34
N ASP A 173 -2.85 10.88 10.44
CA ASP A 173 -2.11 11.04 11.71
C ASP A 173 -1.01 9.98 11.80
N LEU A 174 0.24 10.44 11.72
CA LEU A 174 1.44 9.60 11.77
C LEU A 174 2.24 9.78 13.07
N THR A 175 1.66 10.43 14.09
CA THR A 175 2.36 10.77 15.34
C THR A 175 2.83 9.56 16.14
N LYS A 176 2.28 8.37 15.87
CA LYS A 176 2.65 7.10 16.52
C LYS A 176 3.59 6.23 15.67
N ASN A 177 3.76 6.54 14.39
CA ASN A 177 4.50 5.74 13.43
C ASN A 177 5.95 6.24 13.34
N THR A 178 6.64 6.29 14.48
CA THR A 178 8.00 6.87 14.59
C THR A 178 9.08 6.06 13.89
N ALA A 179 8.79 4.81 13.53
CA ALA A 179 9.69 3.91 12.80
C ALA A 179 9.55 4.00 11.28
N LEU A 180 8.65 4.86 10.77
CA LEU A 180 8.35 4.98 9.34
C LEU A 180 9.57 5.46 8.55
N GLU A 181 9.96 4.70 7.53
CA GLU A 181 11.09 4.98 6.64
C GLU A 181 10.64 5.34 5.23
N GLU A 182 9.49 4.81 4.80
CA GLU A 182 8.88 5.07 3.51
C GLU A 182 7.41 5.43 3.70
N LEU A 183 7.03 6.56 3.11
CA LEU A 183 5.67 7.07 3.13
C LEU A 183 5.27 7.52 1.74
N ASP A 184 4.21 6.91 1.23
CA ASP A 184 3.56 7.30 0.00
C ASP A 184 2.07 7.55 0.25
N PHE A 185 1.65 8.81 0.08
CA PHE A 185 0.24 9.20 0.12
C PHE A 185 -0.13 10.04 -1.11
N GLU A 186 0.54 9.79 -2.25
CA GLU A 186 0.25 10.50 -3.49
C GLU A 186 -1.23 10.42 -3.90
N PHE A 187 -1.71 11.41 -4.63
CA PHE A 187 -3.05 11.40 -5.23
C PHE A 187 -4.18 11.21 -4.21
N ASN A 188 -4.09 11.95 -3.09
CA ASN A 188 -5.12 12.08 -2.08
C ASN A 188 -5.63 13.54 -2.02
N ASN A 189 -6.38 13.89 -0.98
CA ASN A 189 -6.91 15.24 -0.74
C ASN A 189 -6.28 15.90 0.50
N ILE A 190 -5.04 15.54 0.84
CA ILE A 190 -4.34 16.06 2.03
C ILE A 190 -3.79 17.47 1.73
N THR A 191 -4.02 18.41 2.64
CA THR A 191 -3.55 19.80 2.50
C THR A 191 -2.45 20.17 3.50
N SER A 192 -2.31 19.37 4.56
CA SER A 192 -1.29 19.50 5.60
C SER A 192 -0.98 18.15 6.22
N ILE A 193 0.27 17.91 6.55
CA ILE A 193 0.74 16.70 7.22
C ILE A 193 1.71 17.08 8.34
N ASP A 194 1.60 16.45 9.52
CA ASP A 194 2.57 16.59 10.60
C ASP A 194 3.55 15.41 10.55
N LEU A 195 4.80 15.70 10.17
CA LEU A 195 5.89 14.73 10.09
C LEU A 195 6.91 14.92 11.22
N SER A 196 6.58 15.70 12.26
CA SER A 196 7.53 16.10 13.32
C SER A 196 8.11 14.94 14.13
N ASN A 197 7.42 13.78 14.15
CA ASN A 197 7.84 12.57 14.86
C ASN A 197 8.47 11.50 13.94
N ASN A 198 8.44 11.69 12.62
CA ASN A 198 8.87 10.69 11.63
C ASN A 198 10.35 10.87 11.26
N VAL A 199 11.21 10.90 12.27
CA VAL A 199 12.66 11.20 12.11
C VAL A 199 13.42 10.16 11.29
N ALA A 200 12.88 8.95 11.17
CA ALA A 200 13.44 7.85 10.40
C ALA A 200 13.06 7.88 8.91
N LEU A 201 12.19 8.82 8.49
CA LEU A 201 11.67 8.89 7.13
C LEU A 201 12.79 9.19 6.13
N LYS A 202 12.94 8.31 5.13
CA LYS A 202 13.95 8.38 4.06
C LYS A 202 13.34 8.74 2.73
N ILE A 203 12.14 8.23 2.47
CA ILE A 203 11.43 8.38 1.21
C ILE A 203 10.04 8.95 1.49
N LEU A 204 9.73 10.07 0.83
CA LEU A 204 8.44 10.75 0.93
C LEU A 204 7.89 11.04 -0.46
N TYR A 205 6.76 10.40 -0.78
CA TYR A 205 5.95 10.65 -1.96
C TYR A 205 4.64 11.30 -1.53
N CYS A 206 4.41 12.54 -1.98
CA CYS A 206 3.22 13.33 -1.62
C CYS A 206 2.65 14.15 -2.78
N ALA A 207 3.04 13.84 -4.02
CA ALA A 207 2.45 14.37 -5.24
C ALA A 207 0.92 14.30 -5.28
N GLY A 208 0.30 15.12 -6.11
CA GLY A 208 -1.14 15.05 -6.37
C GLY A 208 -1.99 15.31 -5.13
N ASN A 209 -1.58 16.27 -4.31
CA ASN A 209 -2.32 16.68 -3.12
C ASN A 209 -2.59 18.20 -3.19
N GLY A 210 -3.10 18.78 -2.10
CA GLY A 210 -3.35 20.22 -1.97
C GLY A 210 -2.37 20.93 -1.05
N ILE A 211 -1.14 20.42 -0.91
CA ILE A 211 -0.17 20.88 0.09
C ILE A 211 0.34 22.27 -0.29
N THR A 212 0.22 23.21 0.64
CA THR A 212 0.71 24.58 0.48
C THR A 212 2.01 24.85 1.23
N SER A 213 2.25 24.09 2.31
CA SER A 213 3.45 24.14 3.14
C SER A 213 3.76 22.74 3.65
N LEU A 214 5.05 22.39 3.67
CA LEU A 214 5.53 21.06 4.06
C LEU A 214 6.77 21.22 4.95
N ASP A 215 6.62 20.97 6.25
CA ASP A 215 7.74 20.97 7.19
C ASP A 215 8.36 19.58 7.30
N VAL A 216 9.56 19.44 6.76
CA VAL A 216 10.39 18.22 6.85
C VAL A 216 11.61 18.40 7.75
N SER A 217 11.66 19.46 8.56
CA SER A 217 12.83 19.81 9.40
C SER A 217 13.20 18.73 10.42
N LYS A 218 12.28 17.82 10.73
CA LYS A 218 12.52 16.65 11.61
C LYS A 218 12.85 15.37 10.87
N CYS A 219 12.59 15.30 9.57
CA CYS A 219 12.89 14.16 8.71
C CYS A 219 14.39 14.15 8.33
N THR A 220 15.26 14.04 9.33
CA THR A 220 16.72 14.20 9.15
C THR A 220 17.36 13.08 8.31
N ALA A 221 16.65 11.96 8.12
CA ALA A 221 17.06 10.84 7.29
C ALA A 221 16.55 10.94 5.84
N LEU A 222 15.86 12.01 5.46
CA LEU A 222 15.21 12.10 4.14
C LEU A 222 16.25 12.17 3.01
N GLU A 223 16.08 11.31 2.00
CA GLU A 223 16.96 11.14 0.85
C GLU A 223 16.21 11.30 -0.49
N MET A 224 14.89 11.12 -0.46
CA MET A 224 14.01 11.26 -1.62
C MET A 224 12.72 11.96 -1.26
N LEU A 225 12.40 13.01 -2.02
CA LEU A 225 11.16 13.76 -1.91
C LEU A 225 10.53 13.93 -3.30
N GLN A 226 9.30 13.48 -3.46
CA GLN A 226 8.44 13.82 -4.59
C GLN A 226 7.24 14.58 -4.08
N CYS A 227 7.13 15.85 -4.46
CA CYS A 227 6.02 16.70 -4.03
C CYS A 227 5.31 17.43 -5.18
N GLY A 228 5.72 17.25 -6.43
CA GLY A 228 4.94 17.71 -7.58
C GLY A 228 3.94 16.65 -8.03
N PRO A 229 2.66 16.95 -8.30
CA PRO A 229 2.03 18.27 -8.21
C PRO A 229 1.47 18.64 -6.82
N ASN A 230 1.69 19.88 -6.38
CA ASN A 230 1.09 20.50 -5.19
C ASN A 230 0.99 22.04 -5.36
N LYS A 231 0.95 22.81 -4.27
CA LYS A 231 0.83 24.30 -4.27
C LYS A 231 1.91 24.98 -3.43
N ILE A 232 3.10 24.40 -3.34
CA ILE A 232 4.22 24.89 -2.53
C ILE A 232 4.99 25.95 -3.31
N SER A 233 5.00 27.19 -2.83
CA SER A 233 5.63 28.32 -3.53
C SER A 233 6.14 29.40 -2.57
N GLY A 234 6.98 30.31 -3.07
CA GLY A 234 7.48 31.46 -2.32
C GLY A 234 8.16 31.06 -1.00
N GLN A 235 7.79 31.73 0.10
CA GLN A 235 8.35 31.47 1.42
C GLN A 235 8.14 30.02 1.89
N ASN A 236 7.04 29.36 1.52
CA ASN A 236 6.81 27.97 1.91
C ASN A 236 7.80 27.01 1.22
N MET A 237 8.21 27.35 -0.02
CA MET A 237 9.27 26.60 -0.70
C MET A 237 10.63 26.88 -0.05
N ASP A 238 10.91 28.13 0.36
CA ASP A 238 12.12 28.46 1.14
C ASP A 238 12.19 27.68 2.47
N ASP A 239 11.06 27.58 3.18
CA ASP A 239 10.96 26.87 4.46
C ASP A 239 11.15 25.36 4.27
N LEU A 240 10.54 24.76 3.23
CA LEU A 240 10.76 23.36 2.85
C LEU A 240 12.24 23.10 2.57
N ILE A 241 12.88 23.93 1.73
CA ILE A 241 14.31 23.82 1.41
C ILE A 241 15.16 23.97 2.67
N GLY A 242 14.81 24.90 3.55
CA GLY A 242 15.45 25.11 4.85
C GLY A 242 15.41 23.86 5.72
N GLY A 243 14.28 23.16 5.75
CA GLY A 243 14.05 21.92 6.51
C GLY A 243 14.75 20.68 5.95
N LEU A 244 15.06 20.63 4.65
CA LEU A 244 15.72 19.47 4.04
C LEU A 244 17.12 19.20 4.65
N PRO A 245 17.50 17.92 4.89
CA PRO A 245 18.82 17.59 5.43
C PRO A 245 19.95 17.91 4.45
N GLN A 246 21.13 18.17 5.00
CA GLN A 246 22.36 18.36 4.21
C GLN A 246 22.91 17.00 3.80
N ASN A 247 22.98 16.74 2.50
CA ASN A 247 23.69 15.60 1.95
C ASN A 247 25.21 15.88 1.94
N THR A 248 26.00 14.92 2.42
CA THR A 248 27.47 14.99 2.46
C THR A 248 28.14 13.87 1.65
N THR A 249 27.34 13.06 0.95
CA THR A 249 27.80 11.94 0.13
C THR A 249 28.09 12.37 -1.31
N SER A 250 28.67 11.47 -2.13
CA SER A 250 28.94 11.73 -3.54
C SER A 250 27.71 11.63 -4.44
N THR A 251 26.62 11.03 -3.96
CA THR A 251 25.39 10.80 -4.74
C THR A 251 24.34 11.79 -4.26
N LEU A 252 23.80 12.59 -5.18
CA LEU A 252 22.77 13.58 -4.84
C LEU A 252 21.47 12.89 -4.37
N TYR A 253 20.81 13.52 -3.40
CA TYR A 253 19.45 13.17 -2.99
C TYR A 253 18.45 13.62 -4.06
N LYS A 254 17.32 12.94 -4.20
CA LYS A 254 16.36 13.21 -5.29
C LYS A 254 15.24 14.12 -4.82
N PHE A 255 14.97 15.20 -5.57
CA PHE A 255 13.82 16.06 -5.32
C PHE A 255 13.01 16.25 -6.61
N ASN A 256 11.92 15.51 -6.75
CA ASN A 256 10.94 15.65 -7.81
C ASN A 256 9.94 16.77 -7.43
N VAL A 257 10.20 17.99 -7.91
CA VAL A 257 9.51 19.21 -7.46
C VAL A 257 8.36 19.62 -8.38
N ILE A 258 8.51 19.40 -9.69
CA ILE A 258 7.51 19.74 -10.71
C ILE A 258 7.12 18.48 -11.46
N ASP A 259 5.83 18.13 -11.47
CA ASP A 259 5.31 17.02 -12.25
C ASP A 259 4.03 17.43 -12.99
N THR A 260 4.10 17.42 -14.32
CA THR A 260 2.99 17.76 -15.21
C THR A 260 2.33 16.54 -15.85
N SER A 261 2.80 15.32 -15.54
CA SER A 261 2.29 14.08 -16.14
C SER A 261 0.85 13.78 -15.73
N TYR A 262 0.40 14.32 -14.60
CA TYR A 262 -0.90 14.03 -14.01
C TYR A 262 -1.96 15.07 -14.36
N THR A 263 -2.78 14.80 -15.37
CA THR A 263 -3.86 15.73 -15.80
C THR A 263 -5.00 15.92 -14.80
N LYS A 264 -5.15 15.02 -13.81
CA LYS A 264 -6.17 15.10 -12.75
C LYS A 264 -5.82 16.15 -11.68
N PHE A 265 -4.54 16.47 -11.52
CA PHE A 265 -4.03 17.37 -10.49
C PHE A 265 -3.37 18.57 -11.15
N THR A 266 -3.51 19.75 -10.56
CA THR A 266 -2.87 20.96 -11.11
C THR A 266 -1.54 21.16 -10.40
N GLU A 267 -0.46 21.20 -11.17
CA GLU A 267 0.85 21.61 -10.66
C GLU A 267 0.87 23.12 -10.43
N GLU A 268 0.96 23.52 -9.17
CA GLU A 268 1.09 24.91 -8.73
C GLU A 268 2.32 25.13 -7.84
N ASN A 269 3.21 24.13 -7.73
CA ASN A 269 4.50 24.32 -7.10
C ASN A 269 5.32 25.34 -7.91
N VAL A 270 6.02 26.22 -7.21
CA VAL A 270 6.97 27.17 -7.80
C VAL A 270 8.28 27.05 -7.06
N CYS A 271 9.32 26.69 -7.79
CA CYS A 271 10.68 26.64 -7.28
C CYS A 271 11.60 27.46 -8.20
N THR A 272 12.08 28.60 -7.72
CA THR A 272 12.83 29.56 -8.53
C THR A 272 14.26 29.11 -8.75
N LYS A 273 14.98 29.75 -9.69
CA LYS A 273 16.42 29.51 -9.91
C LYS A 273 17.26 29.66 -8.64
N SER A 274 16.94 30.63 -7.78
CA SER A 274 17.66 30.85 -6.53
C SER A 274 17.40 29.73 -5.52
N GLN A 275 16.16 29.23 -5.44
CA GLN A 275 15.75 28.09 -4.63
C GLN A 275 16.40 26.79 -5.12
N VAL A 276 16.46 26.56 -6.44
CA VAL A 276 17.21 25.43 -7.04
C VAL A 276 18.69 25.48 -6.66
N ALA A 277 19.31 26.67 -6.66
CA ALA A 277 20.70 26.80 -6.23
C ALA A 277 20.89 26.44 -4.75
N ALA A 278 19.94 26.83 -3.87
CA ALA A 278 19.96 26.46 -2.46
C ALA A 278 19.80 24.94 -2.24
N LEU A 279 18.93 24.28 -3.01
CA LEU A 279 18.78 22.83 -3.02
C LEU A 279 20.07 22.11 -3.42
N LYS A 280 20.71 22.57 -4.50
CA LYS A 280 21.98 22.00 -4.97
C LYS A 280 23.10 22.19 -3.95
N ALA A 281 23.14 23.33 -3.24
CA ALA A 281 24.09 23.56 -2.14
C ALA A 281 23.88 22.59 -0.96
N LYS A 282 22.63 22.13 -0.74
CA LYS A 282 22.30 21.07 0.22
C LYS A 282 22.57 19.65 -0.29
N GLY A 283 23.00 19.49 -1.54
CA GLY A 283 23.25 18.19 -2.19
C GLY A 283 21.98 17.45 -2.63
N TRP A 284 20.92 18.20 -2.90
CA TRP A 284 19.69 17.70 -3.54
C TRP A 284 19.73 17.97 -5.04
N ASN A 285 19.12 17.10 -5.83
CA ASN A 285 18.93 17.23 -7.26
C ASN A 285 17.46 17.52 -7.58
N PRO A 286 17.09 18.79 -7.85
CA PRO A 286 15.75 19.16 -8.26
C PRO A 286 15.46 18.69 -9.69
N MET A 287 14.34 18.00 -9.87
CA MET A 287 13.93 17.39 -11.13
C MET A 287 12.51 17.86 -11.50
N GLN A 288 12.25 17.95 -12.80
CA GLN A 288 10.92 18.13 -13.37
C GLN A 288 10.58 16.94 -14.28
N TRP A 289 9.30 16.62 -14.38
CA TRP A 289 8.82 15.71 -15.41
C TRP A 289 8.89 16.38 -16.80
N ASP A 290 9.33 15.64 -17.80
CA ASP A 290 9.32 16.03 -19.22
C ASP A 290 8.31 15.16 -19.96
N ASP A 291 7.21 15.77 -20.41
CA ASP A 291 6.12 15.08 -21.11
C ASP A 291 6.50 14.63 -22.53
N ASP A 292 7.47 15.29 -23.16
CA ASP A 292 7.92 14.92 -24.51
C ASP A 292 8.87 13.71 -24.45
N GLU A 293 9.75 13.68 -23.44
CA GLU A 293 10.74 12.61 -23.25
C GLU A 293 10.27 11.48 -22.32
N TYR A 294 9.10 11.63 -21.68
CA TYR A 294 8.52 10.69 -20.71
C TYR A 294 9.50 10.28 -19.60
N LYS A 295 10.23 11.26 -19.05
CA LYS A 295 11.21 11.01 -18.00
C LYS A 295 11.44 12.23 -17.12
N TRP A 296 12.03 11.99 -15.95
CA TRP A 296 12.56 13.03 -15.10
C TRP A 296 13.83 13.65 -15.71
N VAL A 297 13.85 14.98 -15.80
CA VAL A 297 15.01 15.78 -16.25
C VAL A 297 15.38 16.82 -15.19
N ASP A 298 16.60 17.34 -15.25
CA ASP A 298 17.06 18.39 -14.34
C ASP A 298 16.13 19.62 -14.40
N TYR A 299 15.70 20.10 -13.24
CA TYR A 299 14.89 21.30 -13.14
C TYR A 299 15.76 22.56 -13.04
N PRO A 300 15.72 23.49 -14.01
CA PRO A 300 16.54 24.69 -13.97
C PRO A 300 16.02 25.76 -13.00
N GLY A 301 14.77 25.65 -12.53
CA GLY A 301 14.08 26.68 -11.76
C GLY A 301 13.28 27.63 -12.64
N SER A 302 12.14 28.12 -12.13
CA SER A 302 11.39 29.19 -12.76
C SER A 302 12.11 30.55 -12.62
N ASP A 303 11.71 31.51 -13.45
CA ASP A 303 12.03 32.93 -13.19
C ASP A 303 11.22 33.44 -11.98
N ASP A 304 11.72 34.52 -11.36
CA ASP A 304 11.08 35.21 -10.21
C ASP A 304 9.85 36.04 -10.63
#